data_AF-A0A7H1PV35-F1
#
_entry.id   AF-A0A7H1PV35-F1
#
_cell.length_a   1.000
_cell.length_b   1.000
_cell.length_c   1.000
_cell.angle_alpha   90.00
_cell.angle_beta   90.00
_cell.angle_gamma   90.00
#
_symmetry.space_group_name_H-M   'P 1'
#
loop_
_entity.id
_entity.type
_entity.pdbx_description
1 polymer ?
#
loop_
_entity_poly.entity_id
_entity_poly.type
_entity_poly.pdbx_seq_one_letter_code
_entity_poly.pdbx_strand_id
1 'polypeptide(L)'
;MPALTERSPRGFPLRDPDFELYDNVGRDADQIAAARYGTATRSDLLRWAKRDAKPFLADHPLPDQPLPAPDVDPYLTALAAAKTPAEVSAVTQHLLDAAQPALGAVSEVLVAIARRGGRNRFAEPGSPPKMLMSAASQVLAPLNLADLADLTVLRAEYDPAPRPPAPPQDRTAPSPPAVPPGTPGPKRAR
;
A
#
# COMPACT_ATOMS: atom_id res chain seq x y z
N MET A 1 -18.30 56.35 -15.79
CA MET A 1 -17.79 55.17 -15.07
C MET A 1 -18.82 54.06 -15.20
N PRO A 2 -18.64 53.07 -16.09
CA PRO A 2 -19.63 52.02 -16.28
C PRO A 2 -19.55 51.02 -15.12
N ALA A 3 -20.72 50.60 -14.63
CA ALA A 3 -20.87 49.59 -13.59
C ALA A 3 -20.37 48.24 -14.10
N LEU A 4 -19.33 47.71 -13.45
CA LEU A 4 -18.91 46.32 -13.59
C LEU A 4 -20.05 45.43 -13.10
N THR A 5 -20.80 44.88 -14.05
CA THR A 5 -21.75 43.81 -13.77
C THR A 5 -20.92 42.57 -13.47
N GLU A 6 -20.74 42.25 -12.18
CA GLU A 6 -20.26 40.94 -11.77
C GLU A 6 -21.23 39.89 -12.32
N ARG A 7 -20.83 39.25 -13.42
CA ARG A 7 -21.45 38.01 -13.87
C ARG A 7 -21.19 36.96 -12.79
N SER A 8 -22.17 36.77 -11.91
CA SER A 8 -22.26 35.56 -11.10
C SER A 8 -22.09 34.35 -12.02
N PRO A 9 -21.14 33.43 -11.74
CA PRO A 9 -21.10 32.17 -12.45
C PRO A 9 -22.39 31.44 -12.09
N ARG A 10 -23.32 31.30 -13.05
CA ARG A 10 -24.45 30.39 -12.90
C ARG A 10 -23.89 28.98 -12.91
N GLY A 11 -23.44 28.51 -11.74
CA GLY A 11 -23.18 27.10 -11.51
C GLY A 11 -24.48 26.35 -11.77
N PHE A 12 -24.41 25.29 -12.57
CA PHE A 12 -25.56 24.40 -12.76
C PHE A 12 -25.94 23.80 -11.39
N PRO A 13 -27.24 23.75 -11.04
CA PRO A 13 -27.64 23.16 -9.78
C PRO A 13 -27.26 21.67 -9.74
N LEU A 14 -26.77 21.21 -8.59
CA LEU A 14 -26.51 19.80 -8.34
C LEU A 14 -27.79 18.99 -8.59
N ARG A 15 -27.65 17.77 -9.13
CA ARG A 15 -28.78 16.91 -9.52
C ARG A 15 -29.61 16.43 -8.32
N ASP A 16 -28.98 16.30 -7.15
CA ASP A 16 -29.59 15.84 -5.90
C ASP A 16 -29.35 16.85 -4.76
N PRO A 17 -29.82 18.11 -4.87
CA PRO A 17 -29.56 19.09 -3.83
C PRO A 17 -30.46 18.81 -2.62
N ASP A 18 -29.86 18.46 -1.48
CA ASP A 18 -30.57 18.39 -0.20
C ASP A 18 -30.94 19.78 0.35
N PHE A 19 -30.37 20.84 -0.23
CA PHE A 19 -30.50 22.24 0.21
C PHE A 19 -30.65 23.13 -1.02
N GLU A 20 -31.50 24.17 -0.98
CA GLU A 20 -31.61 25.14 -2.07
C GLU A 20 -30.26 25.84 -2.34
N LEU A 21 -30.02 26.28 -3.59
CA LEU A 21 -28.73 26.85 -4.02
C LEU A 21 -28.26 28.02 -3.13
N TYR A 22 -29.20 28.78 -2.57
CA TYR A 22 -28.95 29.95 -1.73
C TYR A 22 -29.28 29.74 -0.24
N ASP A 23 -29.71 28.53 0.13
CA ASP A 23 -29.92 28.15 1.52
C ASP A 23 -28.66 27.44 2.04
N ASN A 24 -27.95 28.11 2.95
CA ASN A 24 -26.76 27.58 3.60
C ASN A 24 -27.05 27.05 5.01
N VAL A 25 -28.31 27.10 5.48
CA VAL A 25 -28.67 26.61 6.81
C VAL A 25 -28.42 25.10 6.86
N GLY A 26 -27.53 24.67 7.76
CA GLY A 26 -27.17 23.27 7.93
C GLY A 26 -26.06 22.75 7.02
N ARG A 27 -25.45 23.60 6.17
CA ARG A 27 -24.23 23.25 5.41
C ARG A 27 -22.97 23.50 6.23
N ASP A 28 -22.01 22.60 6.13
CA ASP A 28 -20.64 22.84 6.61
C ASP A 28 -19.84 23.72 5.63
N ALA A 29 -18.67 24.20 6.08
CA ALA A 29 -17.84 25.10 5.30
C ALA A 29 -17.37 24.49 3.96
N ASP A 30 -17.12 23.18 3.95
CA ASP A 30 -16.67 22.46 2.76
C ASP A 30 -17.81 22.34 1.72
N GLN A 31 -19.04 22.11 2.19
CA GLN A 31 -20.25 22.08 1.36
C GLN A 31 -20.56 23.45 0.75
N ILE A 32 -20.39 24.52 1.51
CA ILE A 32 -20.56 25.89 1.00
C ILE A 32 -19.53 26.19 -0.10
N ALA A 33 -18.26 25.80 0.11
CA ALA A 33 -17.22 25.98 -0.88
C ALA A 33 -17.48 25.16 -2.16
N ALA A 34 -17.86 23.88 -2.01
CA ALA A 34 -18.14 22.99 -3.15
C ALA A 34 -19.37 23.44 -3.96
N ALA A 35 -20.44 23.89 -3.29
CA ALA A 35 -21.64 24.39 -3.94
C ALA A 35 -21.37 25.58 -4.88
N ARG A 36 -20.41 26.46 -4.53
CA ARG A 36 -20.00 27.57 -5.40
C ARG A 36 -19.43 27.12 -6.75
N TYR A 37 -18.85 25.92 -6.80
CA TYR A 37 -18.30 25.31 -8.01
C TYR A 37 -19.24 24.27 -8.63
N GLY A 38 -20.46 24.11 -8.10
CA GLY A 38 -21.42 23.11 -8.57
C GLY A 38 -20.95 21.67 -8.35
N THR A 39 -20.11 21.41 -7.33
CA THR A 39 -19.60 20.08 -7.00
C THR A 39 -20.14 19.58 -5.67
N ALA A 40 -20.27 18.26 -5.55
CA ALA A 40 -20.65 17.60 -4.31
C ALA A 40 -19.41 17.30 -3.46
N THR A 41 -19.51 17.44 -2.15
CA THR A 41 -18.45 16.96 -1.24
C THR A 41 -18.50 15.43 -1.09
N ARG A 42 -17.43 14.85 -0.51
CA ARG A 42 -17.44 13.43 -0.12
C ARG A 42 -18.62 13.10 0.80
N SER A 43 -18.92 13.98 1.76
CA SER A 43 -20.01 13.81 2.72
C SER A 43 -21.36 13.82 2.01
N ASP A 44 -21.56 14.69 1.01
CA ASP A 44 -22.78 14.74 0.22
C ASP A 44 -23.00 13.44 -0.56
N LEU A 45 -21.97 12.97 -1.29
CA LEU A 45 -22.05 11.73 -2.07
C LEU A 45 -22.40 10.52 -1.20
N LEU A 46 -21.81 10.42 0.00
CA LEU A 46 -22.10 9.33 0.94
C LEU A 46 -23.49 9.45 1.55
N ARG A 47 -23.94 10.66 1.89
CA ARG A 47 -25.27 10.90 2.45
C ARG A 47 -26.37 10.57 1.44
N TRP A 48 -26.23 11.01 0.19
CA TRP A 48 -27.16 10.68 -0.89
C TRP A 48 -27.21 9.19 -1.15
N ALA A 49 -26.04 8.54 -1.28
CA ALA A 49 -25.98 7.10 -1.46
C ALA A 49 -26.65 6.34 -0.29
N LYS A 50 -26.44 6.78 0.96
CA LYS A 50 -27.09 6.19 2.14
C LYS A 50 -28.61 6.35 2.12
N ARG A 51 -29.11 7.54 1.75
CA ARG A 51 -30.54 7.81 1.61
C ARG A 51 -31.17 6.87 0.58
N ASP A 52 -30.57 6.79 -0.59
CA ASP A 52 -31.12 6.04 -1.73
C ASP A 52 -30.99 4.51 -1.53
N ALA A 53 -29.97 4.05 -0.80
CA ALA A 53 -29.78 2.64 -0.46
C ALA A 53 -30.65 2.17 0.72
N LYS A 54 -31.36 3.06 1.42
CA LYS A 54 -32.13 2.70 2.62
C LYS A 54 -33.16 1.58 2.38
N PRO A 55 -34.00 1.60 1.31
CA PRO A 55 -34.93 0.51 1.03
C PRO A 55 -34.18 -0.80 0.73
N PHE A 56 -33.10 -0.73 -0.05
CA PHE A 56 -32.28 -1.89 -0.39
C PHE A 56 -31.69 -2.56 0.86
N LEU A 57 -31.19 -1.79 1.83
CA LEU A 57 -30.65 -2.33 3.07
C LEU A 57 -31.72 -2.87 4.03
N ALA A 58 -32.97 -2.39 3.91
CA ALA A 58 -34.09 -2.97 4.66
C ALA A 58 -34.45 -4.37 4.13
N ASP A 59 -34.39 -4.57 2.82
CA ASP A 59 -34.65 -5.86 2.17
C ASP A 59 -33.44 -6.81 2.21
N HIS A 60 -32.23 -6.26 2.33
CA HIS A 60 -30.96 -6.98 2.35
C HIS A 60 -30.09 -6.53 3.54
N PRO A 61 -30.46 -6.93 4.78
CA PRO A 61 -29.69 -6.54 5.96
C PRO A 61 -28.27 -7.09 5.86
N LEU A 62 -27.30 -6.20 6.07
CA LEU A 62 -25.88 -6.55 6.20
C LEU A 62 -25.52 -6.64 7.69
N PRO A 63 -24.52 -7.44 8.07
CA PRO A 63 -24.02 -7.46 9.44
C PRO A 63 -23.47 -6.08 9.84
N ASP A 64 -23.95 -5.54 10.96
CA ASP A 64 -23.50 -4.27 11.53
C ASP A 64 -22.38 -4.45 12.58
N GLN A 65 -22.10 -5.70 12.98
CA GLN A 65 -21.01 -5.99 13.90
C GLN A 65 -19.66 -5.82 13.19
N PRO A 66 -18.66 -5.22 13.86
CA PRO A 66 -17.28 -5.26 13.38
C PRO A 66 -16.85 -6.70 13.11
N LEU A 67 -16.03 -6.90 12.08
CA LEU A 67 -15.36 -8.17 11.88
C LEU A 67 -14.54 -8.51 13.13
N PRO A 68 -14.53 -9.78 13.58
CA PRO A 68 -13.75 -10.16 14.75
C PRO A 68 -12.27 -9.89 14.48
N ALA A 69 -11.63 -9.13 15.37
CA ALA A 69 -10.19 -8.96 15.34
C ALA A 69 -9.53 -10.24 15.88
N PRO A 70 -8.40 -10.69 15.29
CA PRO A 70 -7.63 -11.77 15.90
C PRO A 70 -7.13 -11.33 17.27
N ASP A 71 -7.22 -12.23 18.25
CA ASP A 71 -6.54 -12.03 19.54
C ASP A 71 -5.03 -12.16 19.31
N VAL A 72 -4.31 -11.05 19.48
CA VAL A 72 -2.86 -10.96 19.18
C VAL A 72 -2.00 -11.33 20.38
N ASP A 73 -2.56 -11.35 21.60
CA ASP A 73 -1.78 -11.55 22.83
C ASP A 73 -1.07 -12.91 22.87
N PRO A 74 -1.66 -14.03 22.42
CA PRO A 74 -0.97 -15.32 22.37
C PRO A 74 0.24 -15.30 21.43
N TYR A 75 0.14 -14.62 20.28
CA TYR A 75 1.22 -14.52 19.30
C TYR A 75 2.37 -13.68 19.84
N LEU A 76 2.07 -12.54 20.47
CA LEU A 76 3.08 -11.67 21.08
C LEU A 76 3.77 -12.36 22.26
N THR A 77 3.02 -13.11 23.07
CA THR A 77 3.56 -13.90 24.18
C THR A 77 4.50 -15.01 23.68
N ALA A 78 4.08 -15.78 22.67
CA ALA A 78 4.90 -16.84 22.08
C ALA A 78 6.16 -16.26 21.41
N LEU A 79 6.03 -15.13 20.71
CA LEU A 79 7.15 -14.44 20.08
C LEU A 79 8.17 -13.95 21.12
N ALA A 80 7.74 -13.45 22.27
CA ALA A 80 8.63 -13.03 23.35
C ALA A 80 9.40 -14.20 23.99
N ALA A 81 8.85 -15.43 23.93
CA ALA A 81 9.49 -16.64 24.43
C ALA A 81 10.39 -17.32 23.39
N ALA A 82 10.24 -16.99 22.10
CA ALA A 82 11.00 -17.57 21.01
C ALA A 82 12.50 -17.26 21.13
N LYS A 83 13.33 -18.27 20.91
CA LYS A 83 14.79 -18.22 21.00
C LYS A 83 15.47 -18.56 19.69
N THR A 84 14.74 -19.16 18.76
CA THR A 84 15.28 -19.65 17.49
C THR A 84 14.49 -19.08 16.31
N PRO A 85 15.13 -19.00 15.12
CA PRO A 85 14.42 -18.64 13.88
C PRO A 85 13.21 -19.54 13.59
N ALA A 86 13.28 -20.84 13.91
CA ALA A 86 12.17 -21.76 13.72
C ALA A 86 10.97 -21.47 14.64
N GLU A 87 11.20 -21.08 15.89
CA GLU A 87 10.11 -20.70 16.80
C GLU A 87 9.45 -19.40 16.35
N VAL A 88 10.23 -18.42 15.86
CA VAL A 88 9.69 -17.19 15.27
C VAL A 88 8.88 -17.50 14.00
N SER A 89 9.38 -18.39 13.15
CA SER A 89 8.66 -18.84 11.95
C SER A 89 7.36 -19.55 12.30
N ALA A 90 7.36 -20.43 13.31
CA ALA A 90 6.16 -21.11 13.76
C ALA A 90 5.07 -20.11 14.19
N VAL A 91 5.42 -19.07 14.95
CA VAL A 91 4.47 -17.99 15.32
C VAL A 91 3.99 -17.22 14.08
N THR A 92 4.91 -16.89 13.18
CA THR A 92 4.62 -16.13 11.95
C THR A 92 3.64 -16.89 11.06
N GLN A 93 3.96 -18.14 10.71
CA GLN A 93 3.11 -18.97 9.86
C GLN A 93 1.73 -19.20 10.47
N HIS A 94 1.65 -19.42 11.79
CA HIS A 94 0.39 -19.61 12.47
C HIS A 94 -0.50 -18.35 12.43
N LEU A 95 0.10 -17.15 12.49
CA LEU A 95 -0.61 -15.88 12.32
C LEU A 95 -1.08 -15.70 10.87
N LEU A 96 -0.24 -16.01 9.89
CA LEU A 96 -0.59 -15.93 8.46
C LEU A 96 -1.77 -16.84 8.15
N ASP A 97 -1.74 -18.09 8.62
CA ASP A 97 -2.82 -19.06 8.45
C ASP A 97 -4.12 -18.59 9.11
N ALA A 98 -4.04 -17.98 10.30
CA ALA A 98 -5.21 -17.46 10.99
C ALA A 98 -5.83 -16.22 10.30
N ALA A 99 -5.00 -15.35 9.73
CA ALA A 99 -5.44 -14.10 9.08
C ALA A 99 -5.96 -14.32 7.65
N GLN A 100 -5.42 -15.32 6.94
CA GLN A 100 -5.69 -15.55 5.52
C GLN A 100 -7.18 -15.69 5.17
N PRO A 101 -8.02 -16.44 5.90
CA PRO A 101 -9.43 -16.60 5.53
C PRO A 101 -10.21 -15.27 5.57
N ALA A 102 -9.97 -14.44 6.59
CA ALA A 102 -10.68 -13.18 6.76
C ALA A 102 -10.27 -12.17 5.67
N LEU A 103 -8.97 -12.06 5.40
CA LEU A 103 -8.44 -11.17 4.36
C LEU A 103 -8.84 -11.66 2.95
N GLY A 104 -8.87 -12.97 2.73
CA GLY A 104 -9.39 -13.60 1.52
C GLY A 104 -10.85 -13.22 1.25
N ALA A 105 -11.72 -13.37 2.25
CA ALA A 105 -13.13 -13.00 2.12
C ALA A 105 -13.34 -11.51 1.79
N VAL A 106 -12.55 -10.61 2.40
CA VAL A 106 -12.58 -9.17 2.06
C VAL A 106 -12.16 -8.93 0.62
N SER A 107 -11.09 -9.60 0.16
CA SER A 107 -10.61 -9.52 -1.23
C SER A 107 -11.70 -9.99 -2.22
N GLU A 108 -12.38 -11.09 -1.93
CA GLU A 108 -13.46 -11.63 -2.77
C GLU A 108 -14.63 -10.64 -2.92
N VAL A 109 -15.06 -10.01 -1.83
CA VAL A 109 -16.12 -8.98 -1.87
C VAL A 109 -15.69 -7.78 -2.72
N LEU A 110 -14.46 -7.30 -2.57
CA LEU A 110 -13.93 -6.20 -3.38
C LEU A 110 -13.88 -6.56 -4.88
N VAL A 111 -13.48 -7.79 -5.21
CA VAL A 111 -13.51 -8.32 -6.58
C VAL A 111 -14.95 -8.38 -7.12
N ALA A 112 -15.90 -8.84 -6.32
CA ALA A 112 -17.31 -8.90 -6.70
C ALA A 112 -17.88 -7.49 -6.99
N ILE A 113 -17.58 -6.52 -6.14
CA ILE A 113 -17.98 -5.11 -6.33
C ILE A 113 -17.36 -4.55 -7.62
N ALA A 114 -16.07 -4.80 -7.86
CA ALA A 114 -15.36 -4.34 -9.05
C ALA A 114 -15.95 -4.93 -10.35
N ARG A 115 -16.43 -6.18 -10.30
CA ARG A 115 -17.01 -6.89 -11.46
C ARG A 115 -18.48 -6.56 -11.70
N ARG A 116 -19.17 -5.93 -10.75
CA ARG A 116 -20.60 -5.62 -10.85
C ARG A 116 -20.93 -4.93 -12.18
N GLY A 117 -21.87 -5.51 -12.94
CA GLY A 117 -22.34 -4.98 -14.22
C GLY A 117 -21.34 -5.10 -15.38
N GLY A 118 -20.35 -6.00 -15.31
CA GLY A 118 -19.39 -6.21 -16.39
C GLY A 118 -18.36 -5.08 -16.57
N ARG A 119 -18.38 -4.09 -15.67
CA ARG A 119 -17.64 -2.82 -15.79
C ARG A 119 -16.12 -2.95 -15.79
N ASN A 120 -15.56 -4.11 -15.43
CA ASN A 120 -14.12 -4.30 -15.34
C ASN A 120 -13.46 -4.69 -16.68
N ARG A 121 -14.18 -5.33 -17.62
CA ARG A 121 -13.55 -5.97 -18.80
C ARG A 121 -12.93 -4.97 -19.77
N PHE A 122 -13.52 -3.78 -19.87
CA PHE A 122 -13.07 -2.69 -20.75
C PHE A 122 -12.80 -1.40 -19.96
N ALA A 123 -12.53 -1.52 -18.65
CA ALA A 123 -12.30 -0.37 -17.80
C ALA A 123 -10.88 0.17 -18.03
N GLU A 124 -10.76 1.46 -18.26
CA GLU A 124 -9.48 2.16 -18.38
C GLU A 124 -8.62 2.00 -17.11
N PRO A 125 -7.29 2.02 -17.22
CA PRO A 125 -6.40 2.14 -16.06
C PRO A 125 -6.80 3.33 -15.17
N GLY A 126 -6.78 3.13 -13.84
CA GLY A 126 -7.20 4.15 -12.88
C GLY A 126 -8.72 4.32 -12.71
N SER A 127 -9.54 3.62 -13.50
CA SER A 127 -10.99 3.61 -13.29
C SER A 127 -11.39 2.94 -11.97
N PRO A 128 -12.56 3.27 -11.38
CA PRO A 128 -12.99 2.71 -10.10
C PRO A 128 -12.97 1.16 -10.05
N PRO A 129 -13.36 0.41 -11.10
CA PRO A 129 -13.22 -1.05 -11.11
C PRO A 129 -11.76 -1.53 -10.98
N LYS A 130 -10.80 -0.83 -11.62
CA LYS A 130 -9.37 -1.17 -11.51
C LYS A 130 -8.81 -0.80 -10.14
N MET A 131 -9.25 0.31 -9.55
CA MET A 131 -8.87 0.68 -8.19
C MET A 131 -9.34 -0.36 -7.17
N LEU A 132 -10.57 -0.86 -7.31
CA LEU A 132 -11.09 -1.92 -6.44
C LEU A 132 -10.36 -3.25 -6.63
N MET A 133 -10.00 -3.62 -7.86
CA MET A 133 -9.16 -4.80 -8.11
C MET A 133 -7.77 -4.65 -7.48
N SER A 134 -7.17 -3.47 -7.58
CA SER A 134 -5.90 -3.17 -6.92
C SER A 134 -6.02 -3.27 -5.41
N ALA A 135 -7.10 -2.72 -4.83
CA ALA A 135 -7.35 -2.81 -3.39
C ALA A 135 -7.52 -4.27 -2.95
N ALA A 136 -8.27 -5.09 -3.70
CA ALA A 136 -8.43 -6.52 -3.42
C ALA A 136 -7.09 -7.28 -3.39
N SER A 137 -6.18 -6.98 -4.32
CA SER A 137 -4.83 -7.54 -4.31
C SER A 137 -3.99 -7.02 -3.14
N GLN A 138 -4.09 -5.74 -2.81
CA GLN A 138 -3.33 -5.11 -1.72
C GLN A 138 -3.72 -5.63 -0.33
N VAL A 139 -4.96 -6.09 -0.14
CA VAL A 139 -5.40 -6.73 1.10
C VAL A 139 -4.56 -7.97 1.45
N LEU A 140 -4.12 -8.72 0.43
CA LEU A 140 -3.35 -9.97 0.61
C LEU A 140 -1.84 -9.77 0.51
N ALA A 141 -1.38 -8.64 -0.02
CA ALA A 141 0.04 -8.38 -0.25
C ALA A 141 0.92 -8.49 1.01
N PRO A 142 0.50 -8.01 2.19
CA PRO A 142 1.29 -8.14 3.42
C PRO A 142 1.55 -9.59 3.83
N LEU A 143 0.61 -10.51 3.59
CA LEU A 143 0.77 -11.92 3.96
C LEU A 143 1.88 -12.58 3.13
N ASN A 144 1.87 -12.33 1.82
CA ASN A 144 2.92 -12.84 0.92
C ASN A 144 4.30 -12.24 1.25
N LEU A 145 4.35 -10.96 1.61
CA LEU A 145 5.60 -10.30 1.98
C LEU A 145 6.16 -10.85 3.30
N ALA A 146 5.30 -11.10 4.28
CA ALA A 146 5.67 -11.71 5.56
C ALA A 146 6.18 -13.15 5.38
N ASP A 147 5.48 -13.96 4.57
CA ASP A 147 5.92 -15.32 4.24
C ASP A 147 7.30 -15.33 3.55
N LEU A 148 7.49 -14.45 2.56
CA LEU A 148 8.78 -14.32 1.89
C LEU A 148 9.91 -13.91 2.87
N ALA A 149 9.62 -13.00 3.79
CA ALA A 149 10.57 -12.57 4.81
C ALA A 149 10.95 -13.73 5.75
N ASP A 150 9.95 -14.49 6.19
CA ASP A 150 10.14 -15.68 7.04
C ASP A 150 11.00 -16.74 6.34
N LEU A 151 10.66 -17.07 5.08
CA LEU A 151 11.44 -18.01 4.27
C LEU A 151 12.88 -17.55 4.04
N THR A 152 13.10 -16.24 3.93
CA THR A 152 14.46 -15.68 3.78
C THR A 152 15.29 -15.89 5.05
N VAL A 153 14.69 -15.71 6.23
CA VAL A 153 15.32 -15.98 7.52
C VAL A 153 15.62 -17.48 7.67
N LEU A 154 14.64 -18.34 7.39
CA LEU A 154 14.82 -19.80 7.46
C LEU A 154 15.91 -20.28 6.49
N ARG A 155 15.99 -19.70 5.30
CA ARG A 155 17.03 -20.05 4.34
C ARG A 155 18.42 -19.71 4.85
N ALA A 156 18.58 -18.57 5.53
CA ALA A 156 19.85 -18.22 6.13
C ALA A 156 20.28 -19.19 7.25
N GLU A 157 19.32 -19.73 8.01
CA GLU A 157 19.57 -20.69 9.10
C GLU A 157 19.86 -22.11 8.59
N TYR A 158 19.03 -22.61 7.66
CA TYR A 158 19.02 -24.02 7.27
C TYR A 158 19.72 -24.32 5.93
N ASP A 159 19.84 -23.35 5.03
CA ASP A 159 20.48 -23.49 3.72
C ASP A 159 21.36 -22.27 3.38
N PRO A 160 22.40 -21.99 4.20
CA PRO A 160 23.29 -20.87 3.95
C PRO A 160 24.09 -21.10 2.67
N ALA A 161 24.21 -20.06 1.85
CA ALA A 161 25.01 -20.12 0.63
C ALA A 161 26.45 -20.60 0.94
N PRO A 162 27.06 -21.43 0.08
CA PRO A 162 28.42 -21.88 0.27
C PRO A 162 29.36 -20.68 0.44
N ARG A 163 30.20 -20.72 1.48
CA ARG A 163 31.19 -19.67 1.71
C ARG A 163 32.11 -19.61 0.48
N PRO A 164 32.33 -18.44 -0.13
CA PRO A 164 33.28 -18.34 -1.24
C PRO A 164 34.65 -18.88 -0.79
N PRO A 165 35.37 -19.58 -1.67
CA PRO A 165 36.69 -20.10 -1.35
C PRO A 165 37.57 -18.94 -0.89
N ALA A 166 38.35 -19.17 0.17
CA ALA A 166 39.26 -18.17 0.69
C ALA A 166 40.15 -17.66 -0.44
N PRO A 167 40.39 -16.34 -0.55
CA PRO A 167 41.33 -15.81 -1.53
C PRO A 167 42.68 -16.52 -1.34
N PRO A 168 43.40 -16.85 -2.43
CA PRO A 168 44.71 -17.46 -2.32
C PRO A 168 45.59 -16.62 -1.39
N GLN A 169 46.13 -17.23 -0.33
CA GLN A 169 47.17 -16.60 0.48
C GLN A 169 48.30 -16.19 -0.45
N ASP A 170 48.68 -14.91 -0.40
CA ASP A 170 49.68 -14.26 -1.24
C ASP A 170 50.81 -15.21 -1.64
N ARG A 171 50.78 -15.66 -2.90
CA ARG A 171 52.02 -16.07 -3.55
C ARG A 171 52.82 -14.79 -3.72
N THR A 172 53.74 -14.59 -2.77
CA THR A 172 54.98 -13.81 -2.89
C THR A 172 54.98 -12.83 -4.06
N ALA A 173 54.81 -11.54 -3.75
CA ALA A 173 54.98 -10.47 -4.73
C ALA A 173 56.27 -10.69 -5.55
N PRO A 174 56.23 -10.54 -6.89
CA PRO A 174 57.45 -10.62 -7.69
C PRO A 174 58.43 -9.55 -7.22
N SER A 175 59.68 -9.93 -6.94
CA SER A 175 60.72 -8.96 -6.64
C SER A 175 60.84 -7.95 -7.79
N PRO A 176 60.95 -6.64 -7.51
CA PRO A 176 61.12 -5.64 -8.55
C PRO A 176 62.42 -5.91 -9.33
N PRO A 177 62.46 -5.64 -10.65
CA PRO A 177 63.66 -5.87 -11.46
C PRO A 177 64.82 -4.99 -10.96
N ALA A 178 66.01 -5.58 -10.91
CA ALA A 178 67.23 -4.91 -10.47
C ALA A 178 67.53 -3.68 -11.35
N VAL A 179 67.84 -2.56 -10.69
CA VAL A 179 68.25 -1.30 -11.32
C VAL A 179 69.62 -1.50 -11.99
N PRO A 180 69.82 -1.12 -13.27
CA PRO A 180 71.12 -1.23 -13.92
C PRO A 180 72.14 -0.24 -13.33
N PRO A 181 73.45 -0.57 -13.29
CA PRO A 181 74.46 0.28 -12.70
C PRO A 181 74.60 1.60 -13.48
N GLY A 182 74.52 2.72 -12.76
CA GLY A 182 74.63 4.07 -13.32
C GLY A 182 75.98 4.34 -13.98
N THR A 183 75.94 5.05 -15.11
CA THR A 183 77.11 5.63 -15.79
C THR A 183 77.71 6.79 -14.97
N PRO A 184 79.04 6.91 -14.85
CA PRO A 184 79.67 7.97 -14.08
C PRO A 184 79.44 9.35 -14.70
N GLY A 185 78.93 10.30 -13.90
CA GLY A 185 78.82 11.70 -14.29
C GLY A 185 80.19 12.39 -14.44
N PRO A 186 80.28 13.47 -15.25
CA PRO A 186 81.54 14.11 -15.60
C PRO A 186 82.14 14.90 -14.42
N LYS A 187 83.46 14.75 -14.25
CA LYS A 187 84.28 15.49 -13.28
C LYS A 187 84.26 16.99 -13.61
N ARG A 188 83.85 17.83 -12.65
CA ARG A 188 84.12 19.28 -12.68
C ARG A 188 85.59 19.52 -12.35
N ALA A 189 86.31 20.09 -13.31
CA ALA A 189 87.60 20.72 -13.08
C ALA A 189 87.40 22.11 -12.44
N ARG A 190 88.45 22.50 -11.72
CA ARG A 190 88.65 23.68 -10.88
C ARG A 190 88.43 25.02 -11.59
#